data_AF-A0A392QX17-F1
#
_entry.id   AF-A0A392QX17-F1
#
_cell.length_a   1.000
_cell.length_b   1.000
_cell.length_c   1.000
_cell.angle_alpha   90.00
_cell.angle_beta   90.00
_cell.angle_gamma   90.00
#
_symmetry.space_group_name_H-M   'P 1'
#
loop_
_entity.id
_entity.type
_entity.pdbx_description
1 polymer ?
#
loop_
_entity_poly.entity_id
_entity_poly.type
_entity_poly.pdbx_seq_one_letter_code
_entity_poly.pdbx_strand_id
1 'polypeptide(L)' 'MSIEEVQKVEWKSLDEKMKNWVQAVKVVFRVLLSGEKRLCDSLFGDLDDLKEICFNETAK' A
#
# COMPACT_ATOMS: atom_id res chain seq x y z
N MET A 1 -17.08 6.50 4.47
CA MET A 1 -17.90 5.42 5.04
C MET A 1 -18.11 5.76 6.50
N SER A 2 -19.25 6.36 6.81
CA SER A 2 -19.60 6.74 8.19
C SER A 2 -19.99 5.49 8.99
N ILE A 3 -19.84 5.53 10.31
CA ILE A 3 -20.22 4.43 11.21
C ILE A 3 -21.67 3.96 10.99
N GLU A 4 -22.57 4.89 10.67
CA GLU A 4 -23.97 4.60 10.37
C GLU A 4 -24.17 3.83 9.05
N GLU A 5 -23.30 4.02 8.07
CA GLU A 5 -23.33 3.26 6.81
C GLU A 5 -22.80 1.83 7.00
N VAL A 6 -21.83 1.67 7.90
CA VAL A 6 -21.25 0.37 8.27
C VAL A 6 -22.27 -0.50 9.02
N GLN A 7 -23.09 0.10 9.88
CA GLN A 7 -24.14 -0.61 10.64
C GLN A 7 -25.31 -1.08 9.77
N LYS A 8 -25.55 -0.45 8.61
CA LYS A 8 -26.61 -0.84 7.65
C LYS A 8 -26.19 -1.94 6.69
N VAL A 9 -24.89 -2.24 6.60
CA VAL A 9 -24.36 -3.32 5.76
C VAL A 9 -24.48 -4.65 6.51
N GLU A 10 -24.96 -5.70 5.83
CA GLU A 10 -24.94 -7.05 6.39
C GLU A 10 -23.50 -7.41 6.79
N TRP A 11 -23.29 -7.79 8.06
CA TRP A 11 -21.97 -8.04 8.66
C TRP A 11 -21.05 -8.90 7.78
N LYS A 12 -21.61 -9.88 7.07
CA LYS A 12 -20.86 -10.73 6.13
C LYS A 12 -20.22 -9.94 4.98
N SER A 13 -20.97 -9.01 4.36
CA SER A 13 -20.46 -8.18 3.27
C SER A 13 -19.36 -7.22 3.75
N LEU A 14 -19.48 -6.71 4.97
CA LEU A 14 -18.44 -5.87 5.58
C LEU A 14 -17.16 -6.68 5.85
N ASP A 15 -17.29 -7.87 6.41
CA ASP A 15 -16.17 -8.79 6.68
C ASP A 15 -15.44 -9.19 5.39
N GLU A 16 -16.17 -9.51 4.32
CA GLU A 16 -15.59 -9.79 3.01
C GLU A 16 -14.85 -8.59 2.42
N LYS A 17 -15.44 -7.39 2.48
CA LYS A 17 -14.77 -6.15 2.04
C LYS A 17 -13.51 -5.91 2.85
N MET A 18 -13.54 -6.12 4.15
CA MET A 18 -12.38 -5.90 5.02
C MET A 18 -11.26 -6.91 4.74
N LYS A 19 -11.59 -8.18 4.49
CA LYS A 19 -10.63 -9.19 4.03
C LYS A 19 -9.98 -8.79 2.70
N ASN A 20 -10.78 -8.34 1.73
CA ASN A 20 -10.27 -7.87 0.44
C ASN A 20 -9.35 -6.66 0.59
N TRP A 21 -9.71 -5.69 1.44
CA TRP A 21 -8.84 -4.56 1.77
C TRP A 21 -7.52 -5.00 2.40
N VAL A 22 -7.54 -5.95 3.34
CA VAL A 22 -6.32 -6.50 3.94
C VAL A 22 -5.44 -7.17 2.89
N GLN A 23 -6.00 -7.89 1.92
CA GLN A 23 -5.23 -8.50 0.85
C GLN A 23 -4.65 -7.46 -0.11
N ALA A 24 -5.43 -6.45 -0.50
CA ALA A 24 -4.96 -5.35 -1.33
C ALA A 24 -3.78 -4.61 -0.69
N VAL A 25 -3.90 -4.27 0.60
CA VAL A 25 -2.82 -3.62 1.36
C VAL A 25 -1.58 -4.52 1.42
N LYS A 26 -1.74 -5.83 1.65
CA LYS A 26 -0.61 -6.78 1.60
C LYS A 26 0.10 -6.78 0.25
N VAL A 27 -0.64 -6.73 -0.86
CA VAL A 27 -0.05 -6.68 -2.20
C VAL A 27 0.71 -5.38 -2.41
N VAL A 28 0.15 -4.23 -2.00
CA VAL A 28 0.83 -2.93 -2.08
C VAL A 28 2.18 -2.97 -1.36
N PHE A 29 2.23 -3.44 -0.10
CA PHE A 29 3.47 -3.49 0.65
C PHE A 29 4.47 -4.54 0.13
N ARG A 30 3.99 -5.74 -0.21
CA ARG A 30 4.87 -6.89 -0.56
C ARG A 30 5.29 -6.96 -2.02
N VAL A 31 4.62 -6.22 -2.90
CA VAL A 31 4.91 -6.24 -4.33
C VAL A 31 5.29 -4.85 -4.80
N LEU A 32 4.41 -3.87 -4.63
CA LEU A 32 4.60 -2.54 -5.22
C LEU A 32 5.72 -1.78 -4.49
N LEU A 33 5.60 -1.56 -3.18
CA LEU A 33 6.59 -0.78 -2.43
C LEU A 33 7.96 -1.47 -2.36
N SER A 34 7.97 -2.80 -2.27
CA SER A 34 9.22 -3.57 -2.29
C SER A 34 9.87 -3.60 -3.68
N GLY A 35 9.06 -3.58 -4.75
CA GLY A 35 9.54 -3.39 -6.11
C GLY A 35 10.13 -2.00 -6.32
N GLU A 36 9.42 -0.96 -5.90
CA GLU A 36 9.86 0.43 -6.01
C GLU A 36 11.16 0.67 -5.25
N LYS A 37 11.27 0.17 -4.01
CA LYS A 37 12.51 0.26 -3.23
C LYS A 37 13.70 -0.37 -3.95
N ARG A 38 13.51 -1.56 -4.53
CA ARG A 38 14.56 -2.25 -5.31
C ARG A 38 14.95 -1.47 -6.56
N LEU A 39 13.99 -0.82 -7.23
CA LEU A 39 14.25 0.02 -8.39
C LEU A 39 15.05 1.26 -7.99
N CYS A 40 14.66 1.95 -6.92
CA CYS A 40 15.42 3.08 -6.39
C CYS A 40 16.85 2.66 -6.00
N ASP A 41 17.01 1.52 -5.31
CA ASP A 41 18.32 0.98 -4.95
C ASP A 41 19.18 0.69 -6.20
N SER A 42 18.58 0.10 -7.24
CA SER A 42 19.29 -0.24 -8.48
C SER A 42 19.62 0.98 -9.36
N LEU A 43 18.79 2.02 -9.37
CA LEU A 43 18.98 3.20 -10.23
C LEU A 43 19.94 4.21 -9.60
N PHE A 44 19.90 4.35 -8.28
CA PHE A 44 20.64 5.40 -7.57
C PHE A 44 21.87 4.88 -6.82
N GLY A 45 22.12 3.57 -6.77
CA GLY A 45 23.41 3.01 -6.34
C GLY A 45 23.72 3.31 -4.87
N ASP A 46 24.69 4.18 -4.59
CA ASP A 46 25.06 4.62 -3.22
C ASP A 46 24.52 6.03 -2.86
N LEU A 47 23.68 6.62 -3.73
CA LEU A 47 23.09 7.94 -3.51
C LEU A 47 21.83 7.83 -2.63
N ASP A 48 22.04 7.59 -1.33
CA ASP A 48 20.95 7.31 -0.38
C ASP A 48 19.89 8.43 -0.29
N ASP A 49 20.30 9.70 -0.34
CA ASP A 49 19.37 10.84 -0.34
C ASP A 49 18.42 10.82 -1.55
N LEU A 50 18.93 10.47 -2.73
CA LEU A 50 18.15 10.44 -3.96
C LEU A 50 17.21 9.23 -4.00
N LYS A 51 17.62 8.09 -3.40
CA LYS A 51 16.74 6.93 -3.21
C LYS A 51 15.55 7.27 -2.33
N GLU A 52 15.78 7.92 -1.19
CA GLU A 52 14.70 8.29 -0.27
C GLU A 52 13.74 9.29 -0.89
N ILE A 53 14.26 10.32 -1.58
CA ILE A 53 13.43 11.30 -2.29
C ILE A 53 12.57 10.61 -3.35
N CYS A 54 13.18 9.81 -4.23
CA CYS A 54 12.45 9.15 -5.31
C CYS A 54 11.41 8.16 -4.78
N PHE A 55 11.77 7.34 -3.79
CA PHE A 55 10.84 6.38 -3.21
C PHE A 55 9.64 7.08 -2.55
N ASN A 56 9.87 8.18 -1.83
CA ASN A 56 8.81 8.92 -1.14
C ASN A 56 7.93 9.72 -2.11
N GLU A 57 8.47 10.18 -3.24
CA GLU A 57 7.66 10.80 -4.30
C GLU A 57 6.75 9.78 -5.01
N THR A 58 7.24 8.58 -5.30
CA THR A 58 6.45 7.54 -5.97
C THR A 58 5.46 6.83 -5.04
N ALA A 59 5.81 6.65 -3.76
CA ALA A 59 4.98 5.93 -2.79
C ALA A 59 3.88 6.79 -2.12
N LYS A 60 3.72 8.06 -2.55
CA LYS A 60 2.75 9.04 -2.03
C LYS A 60 1.30 8.78 -2.43
#